data_AF-A0A650CT75-F1
#
_entry.id   AF-A0A650CT75-F1
#
_cell.length_a   1.000
_cell.length_b   1.000
_cell.length_c   1.000
_cell.angle_alpha   90.00
_cell.angle_beta   90.00
_cell.angle_gamma   90.00
#
_symmetry.space_group_name_H-M   'P 1'
#
loop_
_entity.id
_entity.type
_entity.pdbx_description
1 polymer ?
#
loop_
_entity_poly.entity_id
_entity_poly.type
_entity_poly.pdbx_seq_one_letter_code
_entity_poly.pdbx_strand_id
1 'polypeptide(L)'
;MPYSQGKFCFPLEVKEIRKGDIILVKPTSVKSNGVQLVLPSLSLISESCSRKIDSLIWVDGVRIHGNEEIIFDGGKFKVQGKIKVESPEFLPGYTLKKLLDGKEILINSLQVDGIPIVSIENYPLIYIKRDTNGCLKIHVNSVNSPILELASLSLYYYISSEYSEEI
;
A
#
# COMPACT_ATOMS: atom_id res chain seq x y z
N MET A 1 0.87 3.49 -19.49
CA MET A 1 0.44 2.37 -18.59
C MET A 1 1.18 1.11 -18.98
N PRO A 2 2.17 0.68 -18.19
CA PRO A 2 3.19 -0.23 -18.68
C PRO A 2 2.75 -1.68 -18.60
N TYR A 3 3.13 -2.40 -19.63
CA TYR A 3 3.23 -3.83 -19.55
C TYR A 3 4.33 -4.21 -18.53
N SER A 4 4.05 -5.21 -17.68
CA SER A 4 5.01 -5.71 -16.71
C SER A 4 5.32 -7.19 -16.95
N GLN A 5 6.55 -7.57 -16.65
CA GLN A 5 7.02 -8.95 -16.51
C GLN A 5 7.87 -9.03 -15.25
N GLY A 6 8.21 -10.25 -14.83
CA GLY A 6 9.10 -10.46 -13.69
C GLY A 6 8.50 -11.44 -12.69
N LYS A 7 8.67 -11.13 -11.41
CA LYS A 7 8.21 -11.97 -10.31
C LYS A 7 7.27 -11.19 -9.39
N PHE A 8 6.43 -11.91 -8.64
CA PHE A 8 5.44 -11.30 -7.77
C PHE A 8 5.36 -11.94 -6.38
N CYS A 9 4.93 -11.13 -5.42
CA CYS A 9 4.64 -11.50 -4.05
C CYS A 9 3.17 -11.21 -3.74
N PHE A 10 2.53 -12.07 -2.93
CA PHE A 10 1.31 -11.65 -2.23
C PHE A 10 1.67 -10.64 -1.13
N PRO A 11 0.73 -9.80 -0.67
CA PRO A 11 1.03 -8.69 0.22
C PRO A 11 1.78 -9.10 1.50
N LEU A 12 1.45 -10.27 2.09
CA LEU A 12 2.09 -10.76 3.32
C LEU A 12 3.45 -11.46 3.10
N GLU A 13 3.87 -11.63 1.84
CA GLU A 13 5.16 -12.23 1.49
C GLU A 13 6.24 -11.18 1.23
N VAL A 14 5.85 -9.91 1.10
CA VAL A 14 6.75 -8.79 0.87
C VAL A 14 7.59 -8.55 2.11
N LYS A 15 8.92 -8.54 1.91
CA LYS A 15 9.90 -8.29 2.98
C LYS A 15 10.52 -6.89 2.91
N GLU A 16 10.60 -6.35 1.69
CA GLU A 16 11.20 -5.06 1.38
C GLU A 16 10.55 -4.52 0.10
N ILE A 17 10.60 -3.21 -0.06
CA ILE A 17 10.12 -2.50 -1.25
C ILE A 17 11.30 -1.67 -1.77
N ARG A 18 11.57 -1.76 -3.07
CA ARG A 18 12.74 -1.14 -3.70
C ARG A 18 12.31 -0.25 -4.86
N LYS A 19 13.18 0.70 -5.20
CA LYS A 19 13.05 1.49 -6.42
C LYS A 19 12.89 0.57 -7.65
N GLY A 20 11.88 0.87 -8.46
CA GLY A 20 11.53 0.12 -9.67
C GLY A 20 10.48 -0.97 -9.44
N ASP A 21 10.19 -1.34 -8.20
CA ASP A 21 9.11 -2.28 -7.90
C ASP A 21 7.74 -1.66 -8.26
N ILE A 22 6.75 -2.52 -8.50
CA ILE A 22 5.38 -2.09 -8.82
C ILE A 22 4.41 -2.64 -7.78
N ILE A 23 3.71 -1.76 -7.07
CA ILE A 23 2.64 -2.11 -6.13
C ILE A 23 1.31 -2.12 -6.89
N LEU A 24 0.59 -3.23 -6.85
CA LEU A 24 -0.72 -3.32 -7.49
C LEU A 24 -1.77 -2.52 -6.72
N VAL A 25 -2.43 -1.59 -7.41
CA VAL A 25 -3.53 -0.79 -6.86
C VAL A 25 -4.86 -1.48 -7.08
N LYS A 26 -5.05 -2.12 -8.24
CA LYS A 26 -6.23 -2.95 -8.54
C LYS A 26 -5.84 -4.42 -8.74
N PRO A 27 -6.76 -5.36 -8.49
CA PRO A 27 -6.51 -6.77 -8.74
C PRO A 27 -6.12 -7.01 -10.21
N THR A 28 -5.12 -7.86 -10.44
CA THR A 28 -4.63 -8.16 -11.79
C THR A 28 -4.54 -9.66 -12.01
N SER A 29 -4.97 -10.09 -13.19
CA SER A 29 -4.86 -11.47 -13.66
C SER A 29 -3.47 -11.77 -14.20
N VAL A 30 -2.82 -12.82 -13.70
CA VAL A 30 -1.49 -13.24 -14.12
C VAL A 30 -1.45 -14.74 -14.43
N LYS A 31 -0.56 -15.14 -15.34
CA LYS A 31 -0.23 -16.55 -15.55
C LYS A 31 1.08 -16.87 -14.85
N SER A 32 1.09 -17.91 -14.01
CA SER A 32 2.29 -18.35 -13.29
C SER A 32 2.32 -19.87 -13.24
N ASN A 33 3.44 -20.46 -13.66
CA ASN A 33 3.62 -21.92 -13.76
C ASN A 33 2.48 -22.60 -14.52
N GLY A 34 2.02 -21.98 -15.61
CA GLY A 34 0.93 -22.51 -16.43
C GLY A 34 -0.48 -22.28 -15.88
N VAL A 35 -0.64 -21.75 -14.66
CA VAL A 35 -1.93 -21.53 -13.99
C VAL A 35 -2.31 -20.05 -14.02
N GLN A 36 -3.59 -19.77 -14.30
CA GLN A 36 -4.15 -18.44 -14.20
C GLN A 36 -4.49 -18.11 -12.75
N LEU A 37 -3.99 -17.00 -12.23
CA LEU A 37 -4.18 -16.52 -10.87
C LEU A 37 -4.64 -15.06 -10.88
N VAL A 38 -5.31 -14.63 -9.82
CA VAL A 38 -5.64 -13.22 -9.58
C VAL A 38 -4.81 -12.71 -8.41
N LEU A 39 -3.99 -11.70 -8.67
CA LEU A 39 -3.25 -10.99 -7.64
C LEU A 39 -4.18 -9.94 -7.02
N PRO A 40 -4.34 -9.88 -5.70
CA PRO A 40 -5.07 -8.81 -5.04
C PRO A 40 -4.31 -7.48 -5.15
N SER A 41 -4.98 -6.37 -4.80
CA SER A 41 -4.27 -5.11 -4.51
C SER A 41 -3.21 -5.32 -3.41
N LEU A 42 -2.22 -4.43 -3.34
CA LEU A 42 -1.03 -4.53 -2.49
C LEU A 42 -0.08 -5.69 -2.82
N SER A 43 -0.38 -6.52 -3.82
CA SER A 43 0.64 -7.42 -4.37
C SER A 43 1.79 -6.59 -4.97
N LEU A 44 3.00 -7.13 -4.88
CA LEU A 44 4.21 -6.48 -5.37
C LEU A 44 4.74 -7.25 -6.58
N ILE A 45 5.08 -6.55 -7.66
CA ILE A 45 5.91 -7.07 -8.74
C ILE A 45 7.33 -6.56 -8.49
N SER A 46 8.25 -7.48 -8.23
CA SER A 46 9.64 -7.18 -7.85
C SER A 46 10.53 -8.38 -8.15
N GLU A 47 11.80 -8.12 -8.49
CA GLU A 47 12.81 -9.18 -8.65
C GLU A 47 13.13 -9.92 -7.35
N SER A 48 12.84 -9.31 -6.20
CA SER A 48 13.00 -9.91 -4.87
C SER A 48 11.98 -11.03 -4.58
N CYS A 49 10.90 -11.09 -5.37
CA CYS A 49 9.84 -12.07 -5.20
C CYS A 49 10.21 -13.45 -5.76
N SER A 50 9.51 -14.48 -5.30
CA SER A 50 9.82 -15.88 -5.67
C SER A 50 8.99 -16.44 -6.82
N ARG A 51 7.77 -15.92 -7.05
CA ARG A 51 6.85 -16.47 -8.06
C ARG A 51 7.00 -15.75 -9.39
N LYS A 52 7.16 -16.49 -10.48
CA LYS A 52 7.37 -15.92 -11.83
C LYS A 52 6.04 -15.62 -12.53
N ILE A 53 5.99 -14.53 -13.29
CA ILE A 53 4.93 -14.23 -14.25
C ILE A 53 5.37 -14.78 -15.61
N ASP A 54 4.55 -15.65 -16.21
CA ASP A 54 4.89 -16.37 -17.45
C ASP A 54 4.74 -15.51 -18.71
N SER A 55 4.00 -14.41 -18.62
CA SER A 55 3.66 -13.56 -19.75
C SER A 55 3.79 -12.07 -19.44
N LEU A 56 3.80 -11.27 -20.49
CA LEU A 56 3.56 -9.83 -20.36
C LEU A 56 2.15 -9.60 -19.82
N ILE A 57 2.00 -8.81 -18.76
CA ILE A 57 0.71 -8.47 -18.15
C ILE A 57 0.49 -6.97 -18.14
N TRP A 58 -0.77 -6.55 -18.16
CA TRP A 58 -1.16 -5.17 -17.94
C TRP A 58 -1.57 -5.00 -16.48
N VAL A 59 -1.05 -3.97 -15.80
CA VAL A 59 -1.24 -3.75 -14.36
C VAL A 59 -1.66 -2.31 -14.08
N ASP A 60 -2.62 -2.16 -13.17
CA ASP A 60 -2.91 -0.89 -12.49
C ASP A 60 -2.08 -0.86 -11.20
N GLY A 61 -1.05 -0.02 -11.13
CA GLY A 61 -0.15 0.02 -10.00
C GLY A 61 0.74 1.26 -9.91
N VAL A 62 1.42 1.40 -8.77
CA VAL A 62 2.42 2.45 -8.48
C VAL A 62 3.80 1.86 -8.72
N ARG A 63 4.58 2.45 -9.64
CA ARG A 63 6.01 2.15 -9.79
C ARG A 63 6.80 3.00 -8.80
N ILE A 64 7.69 2.39 -8.01
CA ILE A 64 8.44 3.09 -6.98
C ILE A 64 9.62 3.85 -7.58
N HIS A 65 9.68 5.18 -7.38
CA HIS A 65 10.71 6.06 -7.92
C HIS A 65 11.89 6.27 -6.96
N GLY A 66 11.65 6.04 -5.66
CA GLY A 66 12.60 6.16 -4.56
C GLY A 66 12.67 7.56 -3.95
N ASN A 67 11.79 8.48 -4.34
CA ASN A 67 11.65 9.83 -3.78
C ASN A 67 10.34 10.00 -2.99
N GLU A 68 9.51 8.95 -2.92
CA GLU A 68 8.32 8.89 -2.10
C GLU A 68 8.67 9.08 -0.61
N GLU A 69 7.88 9.88 0.09
CA GLU A 69 8.07 10.17 1.51
C GLU A 69 6.86 9.67 2.30
N ILE A 70 7.07 8.60 3.08
CA ILE A 70 6.10 8.07 4.05
C ILE A 70 6.66 8.30 5.45
N ILE A 71 5.88 8.97 6.31
CA ILE A 71 6.28 9.25 7.69
C ILE A 71 5.63 8.22 8.62
N PHE A 72 6.45 7.40 9.29
CA PHE A 72 5.97 6.47 10.32
C PHE A 72 6.12 7.11 11.71
N ASP A 73 5.00 7.33 12.39
CA ASP A 73 4.98 8.04 13.67
C ASP A 73 5.36 7.15 14.87
N GLY A 74 5.56 5.84 14.65
CA GLY A 74 5.89 4.86 15.68
C GLY A 74 4.65 4.23 16.33
N GLY A 75 4.84 3.50 17.44
CA GLY A 75 3.78 2.72 18.07
C GLY A 75 3.93 2.64 19.59
N LYS A 76 2.93 3.16 20.31
CA LYS A 76 2.89 3.20 21.79
C LYS A 76 1.68 2.48 22.35
N PHE A 77 0.52 2.65 21.72
CA PHE A 77 -0.75 2.09 22.14
C PHE A 77 -1.06 0.85 21.33
N LYS A 78 -1.44 -0.24 21.99
CA LYS A 78 -1.96 -1.43 21.32
C LYS A 78 -3.45 -1.25 21.07
N VAL A 79 -3.85 -1.38 19.81
CA VAL A 79 -5.26 -1.34 19.41
C VAL A 79 -5.56 -2.60 18.62
N GLN A 80 -6.67 -3.24 18.96
CA GLN A 80 -7.20 -4.38 18.24
C GLN A 80 -8.63 -4.06 17.81
N GLY A 81 -8.95 -4.32 16.54
CA GLY A 81 -10.31 -4.23 16.07
C GLY A 81 -10.42 -4.14 14.56
N LYS A 82 -11.52 -3.58 14.06
CA LYS A 82 -11.83 -3.54 12.63
C LYS A 82 -11.16 -2.36 11.95
N ILE A 83 -10.61 -2.63 10.78
CA ILE A 83 -10.12 -1.62 9.86
C ILE A 83 -11.31 -1.00 9.12
N LYS A 84 -11.33 0.32 9.05
CA LYS A 84 -12.27 1.11 8.27
C LYS A 84 -11.52 1.84 7.16
N VAL A 85 -12.01 1.72 5.93
CA VAL A 85 -11.53 2.49 4.79
C VAL A 85 -12.37 3.76 4.75
N GLU A 86 -11.76 4.89 5.12
CA GLU A 86 -12.43 6.18 5.24
C GLU A 86 -12.62 6.86 3.88
N SER A 87 -11.69 6.61 2.95
CA SER A 87 -11.73 7.03 1.55
C SER A 87 -12.12 5.85 0.65
N PRO A 88 -13.40 5.69 0.24
CA PRO A 88 -13.87 4.51 -0.50
C PRO A 88 -13.17 4.29 -1.86
N GLU A 89 -12.64 5.35 -2.45
CA GLU A 89 -11.85 5.32 -3.68
C GLU A 89 -10.50 4.59 -3.50
N PHE A 90 -9.99 4.50 -2.27
CA PHE A 90 -8.73 3.84 -1.95
C PHE A 90 -8.90 2.31 -1.90
N LEU A 91 -9.00 1.69 -3.08
CA LEU A 91 -9.20 0.24 -3.24
C LEU A 91 -8.20 -0.64 -2.46
N PRO A 92 -6.89 -0.31 -2.40
CA PRO A 92 -5.92 -1.10 -1.62
C PRO A 92 -6.28 -1.19 -0.13
N GLY A 93 -6.97 -0.17 0.42
CA GLY A 93 -7.47 -0.16 1.79
C GLY A 93 -8.38 -1.33 2.13
N TYR A 94 -9.16 -1.85 1.18
CA TYR A 94 -10.01 -3.02 1.40
C TYR A 94 -9.23 -4.32 1.48
N THR A 95 -8.11 -4.43 0.73
CA THR A 95 -7.20 -5.57 0.90
C THR A 95 -6.49 -5.47 2.25
N LEU A 96 -6.02 -4.28 2.63
CA LEU A 96 -5.44 -4.03 3.95
C LEU A 96 -6.40 -4.42 5.06
N LYS A 97 -7.67 -4.01 4.96
CA LYS A 97 -8.76 -4.38 5.89
C LYS A 97 -8.85 -5.90 6.04
N LYS A 98 -8.96 -6.63 4.93
CA LYS A 98 -9.05 -8.10 4.96
C LYS A 98 -7.84 -8.76 5.63
N LEU A 99 -6.65 -8.17 5.48
CA LEU A 99 -5.41 -8.71 6.03
C LEU A 99 -5.20 -8.37 7.51
N LEU A 100 -5.79 -7.27 8.00
CA LEU A 100 -5.52 -6.71 9.33
C LEU A 100 -6.74 -6.69 10.28
N ASP A 101 -7.96 -6.93 9.80
CA ASP A 101 -9.16 -6.99 10.63
C ASP A 101 -8.97 -7.94 11.82
N GLY A 102 -9.18 -7.43 13.04
CA GLY A 102 -9.07 -8.19 14.28
C GLY A 102 -7.64 -8.44 14.77
N LYS A 103 -6.61 -7.95 14.07
CA LYS A 103 -5.22 -8.01 14.54
C LYS A 103 -4.90 -6.86 15.50
N GLU A 104 -3.97 -7.11 16.41
CA GLU A 104 -3.40 -6.08 17.26
C GLU A 104 -2.35 -5.27 16.47
N ILE A 105 -2.49 -3.95 16.46
CA ILE A 105 -1.59 -3.01 15.79
C ILE A 105 -1.14 -1.97 16.82
N LEU A 106 0.14 -1.62 16.79
CA LEU A 106 0.67 -0.52 17.59
C LEU A 106 0.42 0.81 16.89
N ILE A 107 -0.16 1.79 17.57
CA ILE A 107 -0.34 3.14 17.06
C ILE A 107 0.31 4.16 17.98
N ASN A 108 0.79 5.29 17.44
CA ASN A 108 1.49 6.31 18.23
C ASN A 108 0.52 7.21 19.01
N SER A 109 -0.63 7.55 18.41
CA SER A 109 -1.62 8.44 19.01
C SER A 109 -3.06 7.96 18.76
N LEU A 110 -3.96 8.20 19.72
CA LEU A 110 -5.41 7.98 19.54
C LEU A 110 -6.08 9.13 18.78
N GLN A 111 -5.39 10.25 18.60
CA GLN A 111 -5.88 11.39 17.82
C GLN A 111 -4.75 11.91 16.95
N VAL A 112 -5.05 12.14 15.67
CA VAL A 112 -4.11 12.75 14.73
C VAL A 112 -4.77 13.94 14.07
N ASP A 113 -3.96 14.93 13.72
CA ASP A 113 -4.36 16.07 12.92
C ASP A 113 -4.04 15.76 11.45
N GLY A 114 -5.08 15.50 10.66
CA GLY A 114 -4.99 15.14 9.25
C GLY A 114 -6.26 14.47 8.73
N ILE A 115 -6.31 14.19 7.43
CA ILE A 115 -7.42 13.53 6.76
C ILE A 115 -7.19 12.02 6.85
N PRO A 116 -8.02 11.26 7.59
CA PRO A 116 -7.85 9.82 7.71
C PRO A 116 -8.24 9.13 6.40
N ILE A 117 -7.41 8.18 5.96
CA ILE A 117 -7.66 7.33 4.78
C ILE A 117 -8.04 5.92 5.22
N VAL A 118 -7.35 5.40 6.23
CA VAL A 118 -7.63 4.11 6.87
C VAL A 118 -7.57 4.30 8.38
N SER A 119 -8.53 3.73 9.09
CA SER A 119 -8.63 3.77 10.56
C SER A 119 -8.74 2.37 11.16
N ILE A 120 -8.37 2.20 12.43
CA ILE A 120 -8.66 1.02 13.26
C ILE A 120 -9.46 1.45 14.49
N GLU A 121 -10.67 0.91 14.69
CA GLU A 121 -11.56 1.31 15.81
C GLU A 121 -11.75 2.83 15.94
N ASN A 122 -11.85 3.54 14.80
CA ASN A 122 -11.94 5.00 14.68
C ASN A 122 -10.66 5.79 14.97
N TYR A 123 -9.53 5.12 15.24
CA TYR A 123 -8.22 5.76 15.32
C TYR A 123 -7.55 5.73 13.95
N PRO A 124 -7.15 6.89 13.38
CA PRO A 124 -6.50 6.90 12.07
C PRO A 124 -5.19 6.11 12.09
N LEU A 125 -5.04 5.21 11.11
CA LEU A 125 -3.87 4.36 10.91
C LEU A 125 -3.00 4.88 9.75
N ILE A 126 -3.64 5.23 8.62
CA ILE A 126 -3.00 5.91 7.49
C ILE A 126 -3.78 7.19 7.25
N TYR A 127 -3.09 8.33 7.19
CA TYR A 127 -3.71 9.64 7.06
C TYR A 127 -2.82 10.58 6.26
N ILE A 128 -3.43 11.60 5.67
CA ILE A 128 -2.72 12.63 4.91
C ILE A 128 -2.73 13.92 5.69
N LYS A 129 -1.57 14.56 5.82
CA LYS A 129 -1.42 15.83 6.53
C LYS A 129 -0.66 16.82 5.66
N ARG A 130 -1.04 18.10 5.73
CA ARG A 130 -0.20 19.18 5.18
C ARG A 130 0.92 19.51 6.15
N ASP A 131 2.15 19.55 5.65
CA ASP A 131 3.28 20.08 6.41
C ASP A 131 3.21 21.61 6.53
N THR A 132 4.19 22.20 7.21
CA THR A 132 4.29 23.65 7.41
C THR A 132 4.49 24.44 6.11
N ASN A 133 4.95 23.79 5.04
CA ASN A 133 5.14 24.39 3.73
C ASN A 133 3.91 24.20 2.81
N GLY A 134 2.86 23.54 3.31
CA GLY A 134 1.62 23.28 2.58
C GLY A 134 1.65 22.02 1.70
N CYS A 135 2.73 21.23 1.75
CA CYS A 135 2.87 19.99 0.99
C CYS A 135 2.08 18.86 1.67
N LEU A 136 1.31 18.09 0.89
CA LEU A 136 0.63 16.90 1.39
C LEU A 136 1.65 15.78 1.61
N LYS A 137 1.67 15.23 2.83
CA LYS A 137 2.49 14.08 3.21
C LYS A 137 1.61 12.93 3.68
N ILE A 138 2.03 11.71 3.39
CA ILE A 138 1.38 10.49 3.86
C ILE A 138 2.03 10.10 5.19
N HIS A 139 1.19 9.94 6.21
CA HIS A 139 1.60 9.51 7.53
C HIS A 139 0.98 8.16 7.87
N VAL A 140 1.75 7.36 8.60
CA VAL A 140 1.34 6.09 9.18
C VAL A 140 1.48 6.21 10.68
N ASN A 141 0.34 6.17 11.37
CA ASN A 141 0.26 6.18 12.82
C ASN A 141 0.62 4.80 13.40
N SER A 142 1.77 4.25 13.02
CA SER A 142 2.25 2.94 13.45
C SER A 142 3.77 2.84 13.27
N VAL A 143 4.33 1.73 13.74
CA VAL A 143 5.70 1.33 13.40
C VAL A 143 5.77 0.90 11.93
N ASN A 144 6.97 0.98 11.34
CA ASN A 144 7.17 0.47 9.99
C ASN A 144 6.80 -1.02 9.91
N SER A 145 5.95 -1.34 8.94
CA SER A 145 5.54 -2.70 8.58
C SER A 145 5.38 -2.74 7.06
N PRO A 146 5.90 -3.78 6.36
CA PRO A 146 5.81 -3.86 4.90
C PRO A 146 4.39 -3.71 4.35
N ILE A 147 3.38 -4.23 5.06
CA ILE A 147 1.99 -4.13 4.60
C ILE A 147 1.42 -2.71 4.71
N LEU A 148 1.82 -1.96 5.75
CA LEU A 148 1.44 -0.56 5.91
C LEU A 148 2.21 0.33 4.93
N GLU A 149 3.48 0.00 4.66
CA GLU A 149 4.30 0.66 3.67
C GLU A 149 3.72 0.47 2.26
N LEU A 150 3.35 -0.75 1.87
CA LEU A 150 2.67 -1.05 0.60
C LEU A 150 1.39 -0.22 0.44
N ALA A 151 0.56 -0.20 1.49
CA ALA A 151 -0.69 0.58 1.47
C ALA A 151 -0.42 2.07 1.35
N SER A 152 0.54 2.59 2.10
CA SER A 152 0.87 4.01 2.08
C SER A 152 1.45 4.44 0.75
N LEU A 153 2.38 3.69 0.17
CA LEU A 153 2.93 3.96 -1.16
C LEU A 153 1.86 3.86 -2.25
N SER A 154 0.90 2.95 -2.12
CA SER A 154 -0.20 2.84 -3.09
C SER A 154 -1.12 4.07 -3.14
N LEU A 155 -1.10 4.95 -2.13
CA LEU A 155 -1.84 6.21 -2.15
C LEU A 155 -1.33 7.18 -3.21
N TYR A 156 -0.06 7.11 -3.60
CA TYR A 156 0.50 7.98 -4.64
C TYR A 156 -0.27 7.90 -5.95
N TYR A 157 -0.85 6.74 -6.29
CA TYR A 157 -1.73 6.57 -7.45
C TYR A 157 -2.92 7.55 -7.47
N TYR A 158 -3.41 7.95 -6.29
CA TYR A 158 -4.62 8.77 -6.13
C TYR A 158 -4.31 10.24 -5.88
N ILE A 159 -3.14 10.55 -5.33
CA ILE A 159 -2.82 11.91 -4.86
C ILE A 159 -1.74 12.62 -5.67
N SER A 160 -1.06 11.92 -6.58
CA SER A 160 -0.04 12.51 -7.44
C SER A 160 -0.31 12.20 -8.90
N SER A 161 -0.43 13.27 -9.70
CA SER A 161 -0.58 13.15 -11.14
C SER A 161 0.60 12.42 -11.77
N GLU A 162 1.81 12.56 -11.23
CA GLU A 162 3.00 11.84 -11.70
C GLU A 162 2.81 10.32 -11.63
N TYR A 163 2.12 9.80 -10.61
CA TYR A 163 1.93 8.34 -10.49
C TYR A 163 0.67 7.84 -11.21
N SER A 164 -0.26 8.74 -11.55
CA SER A 164 -1.39 8.43 -12.43
C SER A 164 -1.06 8.64 -13.92
N GLU A 165 -0.08 9.50 -14.24
CA GLU A 165 0.27 9.99 -15.57
C GLU A 165 1.73 9.71 -15.98
N GLU A 166 2.59 9.11 -15.14
CA GLU A 166 3.85 8.51 -15.64
C GLU A 166 3.52 7.20 -16.37
N ILE A 167 3.22 7.49 -17.64
CA ILE A 167 2.67 6.73 -18.75
C ILE A 167 3.72 5.82 -19.37
#